data_AF-A0A6P0YU30-F1
#
_entry.id   AF-A0A6P0YU30-F1
#
_cell.length_a   1.000
_cell.length_b   1.000
_cell.length_c   1.000
_cell.angle_alpha   90.00
_cell.angle_beta   90.00
_cell.angle_gamma   90.00
#
_symmetry.space_group_name_H-M   'P 1'
#
loop_
_entity.id
_entity.type
_entity.pdbx_description
1 polymer ?
#
loop_
_entity_poly.entity_id
_entity_poly.type
_entity_poly.pdbx_seq_one_letter_code
_entity_poly.pdbx_strand_id
1 'polypeptide(L)' 'LYLAERLDSQTPSRLVGKNKDPNYTKGTFYLPKELYMKFKVTVMQSGQEMSALVEELIEDWLKQQEN' A
#
# COMPACT_ATOMS: atom_id res chain seq x y z
N LEU A 1 -5.50 -1.36 -44.35
CA LEU A 1 -5.72 -2.69 -43.71
C LEU A 1 -4.33 -3.27 -43.51
N TYR A 2 -3.61 -3.14 -42.40
CA TYR A 2 -3.95 -3.49 -41.02
C TYR A 2 -3.27 -2.50 -40.06
N LEU A 3 -4.04 -1.51 -39.60
CA LEU A 3 -3.70 -0.65 -38.47
C LEU A 3 -4.46 -1.17 -37.24
N ALA A 4 -4.37 -2.50 -37.03
CA ALA A 4 -5.31 -3.28 -36.24
C ALA A 4 -4.64 -4.33 -35.34
N GLU A 5 -3.49 -4.01 -34.77
CA GLU A 5 -3.02 -4.66 -33.54
C GLU A 5 -2.89 -3.61 -32.42
N ARG A 6 -3.93 -2.77 -32.32
CA ARG A 6 -4.22 -2.02 -31.10
C ARG A 6 -4.75 -3.00 -30.06
N LEU A 7 -4.17 -2.86 -28.87
CA LEU A 7 -4.78 -3.18 -27.58
C LEU A 7 -5.01 -4.69 -27.36
N ASP A 8 -3.92 -5.42 -27.18
CA ASP A 8 -3.94 -6.58 -26.28
C ASP A 8 -4.30 -6.08 -24.88
N SER A 9 -5.60 -5.99 -24.66
CA SER A 9 -6.29 -6.38 -23.44
C SER A 9 -5.57 -5.97 -22.15
N GLN A 10 -5.72 -4.69 -21.79
CA GLN A 10 -5.90 -4.32 -20.39
C GLN A 10 -7.20 -4.95 -19.87
N THR A 11 -7.23 -6.26 -19.76
CA THR A 11 -8.05 -6.92 -18.75
C THR A 11 -7.42 -6.51 -17.43
N PRO A 12 -8.13 -5.88 -16.48
CA PRO A 12 -7.56 -5.61 -15.17
C PRO A 12 -7.22 -6.97 -14.57
N SER A 13 -5.96 -7.35 -14.67
CA SER A 13 -5.42 -8.58 -14.13
C SER A 13 -5.65 -8.50 -12.64
N ARG A 14 -6.76 -9.11 -12.19
CA ARG A 14 -7.06 -9.50 -10.83
C ARG A 14 -6.04 -8.93 -9.84
N LEU A 15 -6.27 -7.69 -9.42
CA LEU A 15 -5.38 -6.83 -8.61
C LEU A 15 -4.36 -7.70 -7.88
N VAL A 16 -3.14 -7.76 -8.41
CA VAL A 16 -2.05 -8.53 -7.81
C VAL A 16 -1.87 -7.96 -6.42
N GLY A 17 -2.38 -8.66 -5.40
CA GLY A 17 -2.35 -8.15 -4.03
C GLY A 17 -0.90 -7.91 -3.62
N LYS A 18 -0.64 -6.85 -2.85
CA LYS A 18 0.71 -6.33 -2.50
C LYS A 18 1.74 -7.41 -2.14
N ASN A 19 1.32 -8.53 -1.55
CA ASN A 19 2.20 -9.68 -1.27
C ASN A 19 2.83 -10.36 -2.50
N LYS A 20 2.36 -10.09 -3.70
CA LYS A 20 2.85 -10.65 -4.97
C LYS A 20 3.56 -9.61 -5.84
N ASP A 21 3.57 -8.35 -5.42
CA ASP A 21 4.27 -7.29 -6.12
C ASP A 21 5.75 -7.28 -5.65
N PRO A 22 6.73 -7.44 -6.57
CA PRO A 22 8.14 -7.50 -6.21
C PRO A 22 8.69 -6.19 -5.64
N ASN A 23 7.97 -5.07 -5.78
CA ASN A 23 8.37 -3.79 -5.19
C ASN A 23 7.98 -3.68 -3.69
N TYR A 24 7.20 -4.62 -3.16
CA TYR A 24 6.79 -4.61 -1.76
C TYR A 24 7.50 -5.71 -0.96
N THR A 25 7.99 -5.34 0.22
CA THR A 25 8.50 -6.29 1.22
C THR A 25 7.57 -6.31 2.44
N LYS A 26 7.25 -7.50 2.97
CA LYS A 26 6.38 -7.64 4.14
C LYS A 26 7.14 -7.34 5.43
N GLY A 27 6.77 -6.24 6.11
CA GLY A 27 7.17 -5.96 7.49
C GLY A 27 6.19 -6.56 8.51
N THR A 28 6.70 -7.07 9.63
CA THR A 28 5.88 -7.49 10.79
C THR A 28 6.48 -6.90 12.05
N PHE A 29 5.67 -6.15 12.81
CA PHE A 29 6.09 -5.45 14.02
C PHE A 29 4.99 -5.52 15.09
N TYR A 30 5.39 -5.39 16.34
CA TYR A 30 4.45 -5.36 17.46
C TYR A 30 4.01 -3.93 17.75
N LEU A 31 2.70 -3.76 17.94
CA LEU A 31 2.09 -2.53 18.44
C LEU A 31 1.31 -2.83 19.72
N PRO A 32 1.27 -1.91 20.70
CA PRO A 32 0.32 -1.98 21.80
C PRO A 32 -1.11 -2.13 21.27
N LYS A 33 -1.90 -3.02 21.88
CA LYS A 33 -3.25 -3.36 21.39
C LYS A 33 -4.15 -2.14 21.22
N GLU A 34 -4.15 -1.24 22.20
CA GLU A 34 -4.96 -0.01 22.14
C GLU A 34 -4.55 0.90 21.00
N LEU A 35 -3.24 1.02 20.74
CA LEU A 35 -2.71 1.80 19.63
C LEU A 35 -3.15 1.20 18.30
N TYR A 36 -2.98 -0.11 18.13
CA TYR A 36 -3.42 -0.81 16.91
C TYR A 36 -4.92 -0.65 16.65
N MET A 37 -5.75 -0.73 17.70
CA MET A 37 -7.20 -0.56 17.56
C MET A 37 -7.58 0.86 17.15
N LYS A 38 -6.98 1.87 17.78
CA LYS A 38 -7.19 3.28 17.41
C LYS A 38 -6.77 3.52 15.95
N PHE A 39 -5.56 3.11 15.60
CA PHE A 39 -5.05 3.18 14.22
C PHE A 39 -6.01 2.53 13.22
N LYS A 40 -6.42 1.28 13.46
CA LYS A 40 -7.32 0.54 12.57
C LYS A 40 -8.65 1.25 12.38
N VAL A 41 -9.29 1.71 13.46
CA VAL A 41 -10.59 2.40 13.37
C VAL A 41 -10.47 3.70 12.57
N THR A 42 -9.44 4.51 12.84
CA THR A 42 -9.21 5.78 12.14
C THR A 42 -8.97 5.56 10.65
N VAL A 43 -8.14 4.58 10.27
CA VAL A 43 -7.87 4.25 8.86
C VAL A 43 -9.13 3.74 8.15
N MET A 44 -9.91 2.88 8.82
CA MET A 44 -11.16 2.38 8.24
C MET A 44 -12.17 3.51 8.00
N GLN A 45 -12.19 4.54 8.85
CA GLN A 45 -13.05 5.71 8.70
C GLN A 45 -12.58 6.64 7.57
N SER A 46 -11.27 6.75 7.33
CA SER A 46 -10.74 7.58 6.23
C SER A 46 -10.85 6.90 4.86
N GLY A 47 -11.14 5.60 4.81
CA GLY A 47 -11.17 4.81 3.57
C GLY A 47 -9.79 4.54 2.99
N GLN A 48 -8.72 4.88 3.71
CA GLN A 48 -7.34 4.61 3.30
C GLN A 48 -6.95 3.15 3.59
N GLU A 49 -5.89 2.70 2.92
CA GLU A 49 -5.28 1.41 3.23
C GLU A 49 -4.29 1.54 4.39
N MET A 50 -4.35 0.63 5.37
CA MET A 50 -3.43 0.63 6.51
C MET A 50 -1.95 0.61 6.10
N SER A 51 -1.61 -0.17 5.07
CA SER A 51 -0.21 -0.26 4.61
C SER A 51 0.28 1.06 3.99
N ALA A 52 -0.59 1.81 3.31
CA ALA A 52 -0.25 3.11 2.73
C ALA A 52 -0.01 4.16 3.82
N LEU A 53 -0.82 4.17 4.88
CA LEU A 53 -0.57 5.08 6.01
C LEU A 53 0.73 4.73 6.76
N VAL A 54 1.04 3.43 6.92
CA VAL A 54 2.31 3.00 7.54
C VAL A 54 3.50 3.42 6.67
N GLU A 55 3.39 3.30 5.35
CA GLU A 55 4.41 3.76 4.39
C GLU A 55 4.68 5.26 4.54
N GLU A 56 3.64 6.11 4.51
CA GLU A 56 3.76 7.56 4.71
C GLU A 56 4.42 7.92 6.05
N LEU A 57 4.00 7.28 7.15
CA LEU A 57 4.57 7.50 8.47
C LEU A 57 6.06 7.12 8.56
N ILE A 58 6.47 6.04 7.89
CA ILE A 58 7.87 5.61 7.84
C ILE A 58 8.70 6.59 7.00
N GLU A 59 8.20 6.98 5.83
CA GLU A 59 8.88 7.95 4.96
C GLU A 59 9.09 9.29 5.68
N ASP A 60 8.07 9.81 6.35
CA ASP A 60 8.15 11.07 7.05
C ASP A 60 9.10 11.01 8.24
N TRP A 61 9.13 9.88 8.97
CA TRP A 61 10.12 9.68 10.02
C TRP A 61 11.54 9.63 9.46
N LEU A 62 11.77 8.95 8.34
CA LEU A 62 13.08 8.87 7.68
C LEU A 62 13.57 10.24 7.21
N LYS A 63 12.70 11.04 6.57
CA LYS A 63 13.01 12.42 6.16
C LYS A 63 13.46 13.29 7.33
N GLN A 64 12.90 13.08 8.53
CA GLN A 64 13.31 13.79 9.73
C GLN A 64 14.70 13.37 10.25
N GLN A 65 15.19 12.18 9.90
CA GLN A 65 16.52 11.70 10.30
C GLN A 65 17.62 12.11 9.32
N GLU A 66 17.27 12.50 8.09
CA GLU A 66 18.22 12.94 7.05
C GLU A 66 18.64 14.42 7.21
N ASN A 67 18.12 15.11 8.23
CA ASN A 67 18.31 16.54 8.51
C ASN A 67 19.03 16.75 9.84
#